data_AF-A0A8X6I8N3-F1
#
_entry.id   AF-A0A8X6I8N3-F1
#
_cell.length_a   1.000
_cell.length_b   1.000
_cell.length_c   1.000
_cell.angle_alpha   90.00
_cell.angle_beta   90.00
_cell.angle_gamma   90.00
#
_symmetry.space_group_name_H-M   'P 1'
#
loop_
_entity.id
_entity.type
_entity.pdbx_description
1 polymer ?
#
loop_
_entity_poly.entity_id
_entity_poly.type
_entity_poly.pdbx_seq_one_letter_code
_entity_poly.pdbx_strand_id
1 'polypeptide(L)'
;MTGMDSGAAFSFLWAIEDVIYSGLREKVQINSPAFTVNKIDKSQFRLCLYFGNDYIGLYIKREGEPSSILLNFELSILTSDGSFKRVHTITNCICSKDICYGRAQFLTRRELCDNLTSKFESDSLLLRSLIWKNQEELPITGQCYARTRFGFEKFAAVGVIENFSSLKTNERANIRLISTSKPKFSIPINIYVSNETPNVQKVVIEIIPVYEPDVKMTFYTVHFVDGEGNTLECGRRDNFSNRFEKENPKISSLFFPLADLKTNNGRFLPNGYLDDSVREHQILRSYF
;
A
#
# COMPACT_ATOMS: atom_id res chain seq x y z
N MET A 1 13.95 10.28 -32.94
CA MET A 1 13.28 8.97 -33.06
C MET A 1 13.98 8.20 -34.15
N THR A 2 15.00 7.41 -33.79
CA THR A 2 15.52 6.36 -34.67
C THR A 2 14.53 5.22 -34.61
N GLY A 3 13.89 4.90 -35.74
CA GLY A 3 12.99 3.78 -35.85
C GLY A 3 13.75 2.50 -35.50
N MET A 4 13.44 1.93 -34.33
CA MET A 4 13.55 0.49 -34.20
C MET A 4 12.56 -0.06 -35.22
N ASP A 5 13.09 -0.51 -36.36
CA ASP A 5 12.42 -1.50 -37.19
C ASP A 5 11.80 -2.51 -36.23
N SER A 6 10.52 -2.86 -36.46
CA SER A 6 9.67 -3.66 -35.60
C SER A 6 10.19 -5.10 -35.46
N GLY A 7 11.38 -5.23 -34.90
CA GLY A 7 12.01 -6.47 -34.51
C GLY A 7 11.06 -7.17 -33.56
N ALA A 8 10.90 -8.45 -33.78
CA ALA A 8 9.97 -9.25 -33.03
C ALA A 8 10.37 -9.29 -31.55
N ALA A 9 9.62 -8.54 -30.75
CA ALA A 9 9.75 -8.47 -29.30
C ALA A 9 8.47 -8.99 -28.64
N PHE A 10 8.66 -9.66 -27.50
CA PHE A 10 7.57 -10.04 -26.62
C PHE A 10 7.15 -8.83 -25.79
N SER A 11 5.85 -8.55 -25.72
CA SER A 11 5.31 -7.47 -24.90
C SER A 11 4.57 -8.01 -23.68
N PHE A 12 4.96 -7.56 -22.50
CA PHE A 12 4.18 -7.75 -21.28
C PHE A 12 3.60 -6.43 -20.83
N LEU A 13 2.28 -6.36 -20.69
CA LEU A 13 1.56 -5.24 -20.10
C LEU A 13 1.13 -5.60 -18.68
N TRP A 14 1.35 -4.68 -17.73
CA TRP A 14 0.97 -4.87 -16.34
C TRP A 14 0.24 -3.65 -15.82
N ALA A 15 -1.07 -3.80 -15.55
CA ALA A 15 -1.89 -2.79 -14.93
C ALA A 15 -1.89 -2.95 -13.40
N ILE A 16 -1.61 -1.87 -12.69
CA ILE A 16 -1.69 -1.81 -11.23
C ILE A 16 -2.78 -0.82 -10.87
N GLU A 17 -3.89 -1.32 -10.35
CA GLU A 17 -5.05 -0.51 -9.99
C GLU A 17 -5.03 -0.11 -8.52
N ASP A 18 -5.67 1.02 -8.23
CA ASP A 18 -5.82 1.54 -6.87
C ASP A 18 -4.47 1.84 -6.20
N VAL A 19 -3.43 2.09 -7.01
CA VAL A 19 -2.05 2.31 -6.54
C VAL A 19 -1.91 3.63 -5.76
N ILE A 20 -2.81 4.61 -5.93
CA ILE A 20 -2.82 5.82 -5.10
C ILE A 20 -3.16 5.53 -3.65
N TYR A 21 -4.12 4.63 -3.43
CA TYR A 21 -4.61 4.28 -2.10
C TYR A 21 -3.63 3.41 -1.34
N SER A 22 -2.64 2.86 -2.07
CA SER A 22 -1.61 2.04 -1.47
C SER A 22 -0.79 2.80 -0.43
N GLY A 23 -0.77 4.16 -0.46
CA GLY A 23 -0.07 5.00 0.51
C GLY A 23 1.38 4.55 0.74
N LEU A 24 1.98 3.86 -0.24
CA LEU A 24 3.13 3.00 0.00
C LEU A 24 4.28 3.84 0.49
N ARG A 25 4.61 3.63 1.76
CA ARG A 25 5.83 4.14 2.35
C ARG A 25 7.03 3.50 1.66
N GLU A 26 8.19 4.05 1.98
CA GLU A 26 9.48 3.58 1.52
C GLU A 26 9.61 2.05 1.68
N LYS A 27 10.30 1.42 0.73
CA LYS A 27 10.73 0.02 0.76
C LYS A 27 9.65 -1.03 0.55
N VAL A 28 8.52 -0.66 -0.05
CA VAL A 28 7.52 -1.65 -0.49
C VAL A 28 7.81 -2.11 -1.91
N GLN A 29 7.77 -3.42 -2.12
CA GLN A 29 7.89 -4.05 -3.42
C GLN A 29 6.54 -4.65 -3.84
N ILE A 30 6.07 -4.29 -5.03
CA ILE A 30 4.95 -4.95 -5.70
C ILE A 30 5.52 -5.80 -6.83
N ASN A 31 5.09 -7.05 -6.94
CA ASN A 31 5.46 -7.93 -8.03
C ASN A 31 4.26 -8.15 -8.94
N SER A 32 4.51 -8.20 -10.24
CA SER A 32 3.52 -8.70 -11.19
C SER A 32 3.28 -10.20 -10.98
N PRO A 33 2.17 -10.74 -11.49
CA PRO A 33 2.09 -12.14 -11.83
C PRO A 33 3.27 -12.55 -12.70
N ALA A 34 3.72 -13.79 -12.54
CA ALA A 34 4.79 -14.33 -13.35
C ALA A 34 4.29 -14.61 -14.77
N PHE A 35 5.11 -14.35 -15.77
CA PHE A 35 4.83 -14.65 -17.16
C PHE A 35 5.98 -15.40 -17.81
N THR A 36 5.67 -16.29 -18.76
CA THR A 36 6.66 -17.14 -19.42
C THR A 36 6.79 -16.73 -20.88
N VAL A 37 8.02 -16.55 -21.34
CA VAL A 37 8.31 -16.32 -22.76
C VAL A 37 8.87 -17.61 -23.36
N ASN A 38 8.01 -18.41 -23.98
CA ASN A 38 8.36 -19.75 -24.47
C ASN A 38 9.56 -19.76 -25.41
N LYS A 39 9.73 -18.71 -26.23
CA LYS A 39 10.83 -18.56 -27.18
C LYS A 39 12.16 -18.11 -26.54
N ILE A 40 12.16 -17.76 -25.25
CA ILE A 40 13.36 -17.40 -24.48
C ILE A 40 13.60 -18.49 -23.44
N ASP A 41 13.96 -19.69 -23.92
CA ASP A 41 14.30 -20.85 -23.09
C ASP A 41 13.23 -21.22 -22.05
N LYS A 42 11.96 -20.91 -22.35
CA LYS A 42 10.83 -21.04 -21.41
C LYS A 42 11.07 -20.33 -20.07
N SER A 43 11.88 -19.27 -20.08
CA SER A 43 12.18 -18.46 -18.90
C SER A 43 10.92 -17.77 -18.38
N GLN A 44 10.81 -17.72 -17.06
CA GLN A 44 9.76 -17.01 -16.36
C GLN A 44 10.29 -15.64 -15.92
N PHE A 45 9.43 -14.64 -15.95
CA PHE A 45 9.76 -13.27 -15.61
C PHE A 45 8.68 -12.66 -14.73
N ARG A 46 9.06 -11.64 -13.97
CA ARG A 46 8.16 -10.73 -13.27
C ARG A 46 8.64 -9.31 -13.44
N LEU A 47 7.71 -8.37 -13.42
CA LEU A 47 8.03 -6.98 -13.15
C LEU A 47 7.97 -6.72 -11.65
N CYS A 48 8.95 -5.97 -11.16
CA CYS A 48 9.07 -5.58 -9.77
C CYS A 48 9.02 -4.05 -9.71
N LEU A 49 8.03 -3.52 -8.99
CA LEU A 49 7.90 -2.10 -8.70
C LEU A 49 8.36 -1.85 -7.26
N TYR A 50 9.35 -1.00 -7.05
CA TYR A 50 9.92 -0.69 -5.74
C TYR A 50 9.65 0.76 -5.37
N PHE A 51 8.98 1.01 -4.24
CA PHE A 51 8.64 2.35 -3.78
C PHE A 51 9.75 2.87 -2.89
N GLY A 52 10.57 3.78 -3.41
CA GLY A 52 11.49 4.59 -2.61
C GLY A 52 10.83 5.86 -2.06
N ASN A 53 11.65 6.73 -1.46
CA ASN A 53 11.23 7.96 -0.80
C ASN A 53 10.66 8.94 -1.82
N ASP A 54 11.47 9.28 -2.84
CA ASP A 54 11.11 10.26 -3.87
C ASP A 54 10.85 9.60 -5.23
N TYR A 55 11.33 8.37 -5.40
CA TYR A 55 11.33 7.65 -6.66
C TYR A 55 10.74 6.26 -6.53
N ILE A 56 10.21 5.78 -7.64
CA ILE A 56 9.74 4.43 -7.85
C ILE A 56 10.71 3.78 -8.82
N GLY A 57 11.27 2.65 -8.41
CA GLY A 57 12.10 1.79 -9.23
C GLY A 57 11.26 0.78 -9.99
N LEU A 58 11.63 0.52 -11.24
CA LEU A 58 11.00 -0.52 -12.06
C LEU A 58 12.09 -1.47 -12.57
N TYR A 59 11.85 -2.76 -12.34
CA TYR A 59 12.80 -3.81 -12.67
C TYR A 59 12.08 -4.99 -13.32
N ILE A 60 12.83 -5.74 -14.12
CA ILE A 60 12.48 -7.10 -14.51
C ILE A 60 13.31 -8.07 -13.66
N LYS A 61 12.66 -9.12 -13.15
CA LYS A 61 13.29 -10.22 -12.43
C LYS A 61 13.04 -11.50 -13.21
N ARG A 62 14.09 -12.28 -13.43
CA ARG A 62 13.97 -13.62 -14.03
C ARG A 62 13.82 -14.67 -12.95
N GLU A 63 12.92 -15.61 -13.18
CA GLU A 63 12.63 -16.76 -12.33
C GLU A 63 12.86 -18.04 -13.14
N GLY A 64 13.38 -19.08 -12.49
CA GLY A 64 13.62 -20.39 -13.11
C GLY A 64 14.98 -20.57 -13.80
N GLU A 65 15.10 -21.66 -14.56
CA GLU A 65 16.30 -22.08 -15.30
C GLU A 65 16.31 -21.55 -16.74
N PRO A 66 17.48 -21.43 -17.43
CA PRO A 66 18.86 -21.70 -16.97
C PRO A 66 19.32 -20.70 -15.89
N SER A 67 20.57 -20.70 -15.43
CA SER A 67 21.03 -19.76 -14.37
C SER A 67 21.16 -18.30 -14.83
N SER A 68 21.43 -18.08 -16.12
CA SER A 68 21.51 -16.75 -16.74
C SER A 68 21.16 -16.83 -18.22
N ILE A 69 20.68 -15.72 -18.78
CA ILE A 69 20.38 -15.58 -20.22
C ILE A 69 20.82 -14.20 -20.71
N LEU A 70 21.30 -14.12 -21.95
CA LEU A 70 21.59 -12.84 -22.61
C LEU A 70 20.31 -12.35 -23.30
N LEU A 71 19.82 -11.18 -22.90
CA LEU A 71 18.64 -10.57 -23.52
C LEU A 71 18.73 -9.05 -23.58
N ASN A 72 17.87 -8.47 -24.40
CA ASN A 72 17.59 -7.05 -24.40
C ASN A 72 16.16 -6.82 -23.91
N PHE A 73 15.94 -5.72 -23.24
CA PHE A 73 14.59 -5.34 -22.84
C PHE A 73 14.42 -3.84 -22.72
N GLU A 74 13.16 -3.45 -22.78
CA GLU A 74 12.68 -2.10 -22.56
C GLU A 74 11.67 -2.11 -21.43
N LEU A 75 11.74 -1.11 -20.54
CA LEU A 75 10.73 -0.82 -19.54
C LEU A 75 10.11 0.54 -19.84
N SER A 76 8.79 0.65 -19.79
CA SER A 76 8.06 1.87 -20.12
C SER A 76 6.76 1.99 -19.32
N ILE A 77 6.24 3.21 -19.21
CA ILE A 77 4.95 3.53 -18.58
C ILE A 77 4.01 4.08 -19.63
N LEU A 78 2.74 3.65 -19.64
CA LEU A 78 1.71 4.27 -20.45
C LEU A 78 1.25 5.57 -19.78
N THR A 79 1.26 6.67 -20.51
CA THR A 79 0.78 7.97 -20.01
C THR A 79 -0.67 8.24 -20.40
N SER A 80 -1.27 9.27 -19.81
CA SER A 80 -2.67 9.67 -20.04
C SER A 80 -3.01 10.03 -21.49
N ASP A 81 -2.02 10.36 -22.31
CA ASP A 81 -2.18 10.55 -23.76
C ASP A 81 -2.24 9.23 -24.56
N GLY A 82 -2.08 8.08 -23.90
CA GLY A 82 -2.06 6.76 -24.54
C GLY A 82 -0.71 6.39 -25.17
N SER A 83 0.33 7.21 -24.97
CA SER A 83 1.68 6.91 -25.44
C SER A 83 2.54 6.27 -24.34
N PHE A 84 3.52 5.45 -24.73
CA PHE A 84 4.51 4.94 -23.79
C PHE A 84 5.65 5.95 -23.63
N LYS A 85 5.89 6.40 -22.39
CA LYS A 85 6.99 7.32 -22.03
C LYS A 85 7.92 6.68 -21.01
N ARG A 86 8.92 7.46 -20.58
CA ARG A 86 9.98 7.06 -19.63
C ARG A 86 10.58 5.70 -19.99
N VAL A 87 10.95 5.59 -21.26
CA VAL A 87 11.53 4.38 -21.81
C VAL A 87 12.94 4.16 -21.25
N HIS A 88 13.17 3.00 -20.65
CA HIS A 88 14.48 2.55 -20.21
C HIS A 88 14.84 1.25 -20.92
N THR A 89 15.78 1.35 -21.86
CA THR A 89 16.26 0.22 -22.66
C THR A 89 17.59 -0.27 -22.10
N ILE A 90 17.69 -1.58 -21.88
CA ILE A 90 18.92 -2.26 -21.51
C ILE A 90 19.22 -3.30 -22.61
N THR A 91 20.40 -3.21 -23.20
CA THR A 91 20.87 -4.10 -24.25
C THR A 91 21.97 -5.04 -23.75
N ASN A 92 22.07 -6.24 -24.32
CA ASN A 92 23.08 -7.24 -23.98
C ASN A 92 23.16 -7.53 -22.47
N CYS A 93 22.00 -7.60 -21.79
CA CYS A 93 21.93 -7.86 -20.37
C CYS A 93 22.06 -9.37 -20.10
N ILE A 94 23.05 -9.74 -19.30
CA ILE A 94 23.13 -11.10 -18.74
C ILE A 94 22.21 -11.15 -17.51
N CYS A 95 20.98 -11.60 -17.72
CA CYS A 95 19.95 -11.70 -16.70
C CYS A 95 20.08 -12.99 -15.88
N SER A 96 20.79 -12.89 -14.76
CA SER A 96 20.92 -13.96 -13.77
C SER A 96 19.59 -14.24 -13.06
N LYS A 97 19.42 -15.50 -12.65
CA LYS A 97 18.28 -15.96 -11.86
C LYS A 97 18.16 -15.15 -10.57
N ASP A 98 16.94 -14.78 -10.22
CA ASP A 98 16.60 -14.08 -8.99
C ASP A 98 17.21 -12.67 -8.78
N ILE A 99 17.89 -12.14 -9.80
CA ILE A 99 18.42 -10.76 -9.80
C ILE A 99 17.46 -9.83 -10.54
N CYS A 100 17.24 -8.64 -9.97
CA CYS A 100 16.42 -7.59 -10.57
C CYS A 100 17.29 -6.67 -11.45
N TYR A 101 16.84 -6.42 -12.68
CA TYR A 101 17.49 -5.53 -13.64
C TYR A 101 16.55 -4.41 -14.06
N GLY A 102 17.02 -3.17 -14.06
CA GLY A 102 16.16 -2.02 -14.37
C GLY A 102 16.71 -0.74 -13.77
N ARG A 103 15.81 0.16 -13.38
CA ARG A 103 16.17 1.52 -12.96
C ARG A 103 15.54 1.86 -11.61
N ALA A 104 16.37 2.23 -10.64
CA ALA A 104 15.93 2.63 -9.30
C ALA A 104 15.14 3.94 -9.26
N GLN A 105 15.49 4.87 -10.15
CA GLN A 105 14.82 6.16 -10.32
C GLN A 105 14.09 6.16 -11.66
N PHE A 106 13.09 5.28 -11.80
CA PHE A 106 12.34 5.14 -13.04
C PHE A 106 11.24 6.21 -13.16
N LEU A 107 10.54 6.47 -12.06
CA LEU A 107 9.46 7.45 -11.96
C LEU A 107 9.57 8.22 -10.65
N THR A 108 9.31 9.52 -10.62
CA THR A 108 9.12 10.24 -9.35
C THR A 108 7.74 9.97 -8.77
N ARG A 109 7.55 10.15 -7.47
CA ARG A 109 6.20 10.03 -6.86
C ARG A 109 5.22 11.07 -7.40
N ARG A 110 5.68 12.28 -7.70
CA ARG A 110 4.86 13.31 -8.35
C ARG A 110 4.40 12.84 -9.73
N GLU A 111 5.33 12.34 -10.55
CA GLU A 111 4.97 11.81 -11.86
C GLU A 111 4.06 10.59 -11.75
N LEU A 112 4.15 9.76 -10.71
CA LEU A 112 3.15 8.71 -10.50
C LEU A 112 1.76 9.33 -10.40
N CYS A 113 1.57 10.30 -9.51
CA CYS A 113 0.30 11.02 -9.35
C CYS A 113 -0.18 11.65 -10.66
N ASP A 114 0.72 12.28 -11.41
CA ASP A 114 0.38 12.95 -12.68
C ASP A 114 0.06 11.97 -13.81
N ASN A 115 0.68 10.79 -13.82
CA ASN A 115 0.48 9.76 -14.84
C ASN A 115 -0.66 8.80 -14.52
N LEU A 116 -1.26 8.89 -13.34
CA LEU A 116 -2.47 8.14 -13.04
C LEU A 116 -3.59 8.70 -13.89
N THR A 117 -3.99 7.89 -14.86
CA THR A 117 -4.88 8.34 -15.91
C THR A 117 -6.31 8.26 -15.39
N SER A 118 -7.03 9.38 -15.37
CA SER A 118 -8.50 9.40 -15.21
C SER A 118 -9.25 8.75 -16.39
N LYS A 119 -8.53 8.38 -17.47
CA LYS A 119 -9.09 7.74 -18.67
C LYS A 119 -9.49 6.29 -18.45
N PHE A 120 -8.86 5.59 -17.51
CA PHE A 120 -9.37 4.29 -17.08
C PHE A 120 -10.36 4.56 -15.95
N GLU A 121 -11.48 3.85 -15.92
CA GLU A 121 -12.50 3.95 -14.86
C GLU A 121 -11.93 3.70 -13.45
N SER A 122 -10.68 3.21 -13.38
CA SER A 122 -9.85 3.05 -12.19
C SER A 122 -8.52 3.77 -12.36
N ASP A 123 -8.09 4.50 -11.33
CA ASP A 123 -6.75 5.09 -11.21
C ASP A 123 -5.68 3.98 -11.28
N SER A 124 -5.22 3.71 -12.50
CA SER A 124 -4.36 2.58 -12.81
C SER A 124 -3.03 3.01 -13.43
N LEU A 125 -1.96 2.42 -12.94
CA LEU A 125 -0.61 2.55 -13.47
C LEU A 125 -0.38 1.39 -14.44
N LEU A 126 -0.28 1.67 -15.75
CA LEU A 126 0.04 0.66 -16.75
C LEU A 126 1.53 0.70 -17.11
N LEU A 127 2.20 -0.41 -16.82
CA LEU A 127 3.61 -0.63 -17.12
C LEU A 127 3.74 -1.57 -18.31
N ARG A 128 4.81 -1.42 -19.07
CA ARG A 128 5.15 -2.31 -20.17
C ARG A 128 6.59 -2.74 -20.09
N SER A 129 6.81 -4.03 -20.38
CA SER A 129 8.10 -4.56 -20.74
C SER A 129 8.08 -5.08 -22.18
N LEU A 130 9.09 -4.71 -22.97
CA LEU A 130 9.40 -5.37 -24.23
C LEU A 130 10.66 -6.20 -24.03
N ILE A 131 10.68 -7.43 -24.50
CA ILE A 131 11.82 -8.34 -24.35
C ILE A 131 12.16 -8.94 -25.72
N TRP A 132 13.44 -8.92 -26.08
CA TRP A 132 13.91 -9.52 -27.33
C TRP A 132 15.33 -10.07 -27.19
N LYS A 133 15.67 -11.05 -28.02
CA LYS A 133 17.04 -11.56 -28.18
C LYS A 133 17.75 -10.80 -29.32
N ASN A 134 19.06 -10.94 -29.40
CA ASN A 134 19.83 -10.39 -30.53
C ASN A 134 19.45 -11.08 -31.85
N GLN A 135 19.75 -10.43 -32.98
CA GLN A 135 19.26 -10.68 -34.35
C GLN A 135 19.46 -12.10 -34.92
N GLU A 136 20.03 -13.04 -34.16
CA GLU A 136 20.37 -14.39 -34.61
C GLU A 136 19.27 -15.43 -34.34
N GLU A 137 18.21 -15.09 -33.61
CA GLU A 137 17.13 -16.03 -33.26
C GLU A 137 15.76 -15.66 -33.85
N LEU A 138 14.87 -16.66 -33.94
CA LEU A 138 13.51 -16.55 -34.46
C LEU A 138 12.75 -15.36 -33.84
N PRO A 139 11.86 -14.71 -34.61
CA PRO A 139 11.11 -13.58 -34.12
C PRO A 139 10.32 -13.92 -32.86
N ILE A 140 10.62 -13.24 -31.75
CA ILE A 140 9.90 -13.36 -30.49
C ILE A 140 8.67 -12.45 -30.57
N THR A 141 7.66 -12.84 -31.34
CA THR A 141 6.37 -12.13 -31.34
C THR A 141 5.45 -12.72 -30.28
N GLY A 142 4.80 -11.87 -29.51
CA GLY A 142 3.80 -12.26 -28.54
C GLY A 142 3.45 -11.12 -27.59
N GLN A 143 2.28 -11.22 -26.96
CA GLN A 143 1.87 -10.29 -25.93
C GLN A 143 1.15 -11.03 -24.81
N CYS A 144 1.35 -10.60 -23.58
CA CYS A 144 0.42 -10.91 -22.49
C CYS A 144 0.12 -9.68 -21.65
N TYR A 145 -0.99 -9.77 -20.93
CA TYR A 145 -1.50 -8.72 -20.07
C TYR A 145 -1.77 -9.31 -18.69
N ALA A 146 -1.34 -8.60 -17.66
CA ALA A 146 -1.64 -8.91 -16.28
C ALA A 146 -2.21 -7.67 -15.58
N ARG A 147 -2.97 -7.94 -14.52
CA ARG A 147 -3.58 -6.92 -13.67
C ARG A 147 -3.33 -7.27 -12.22
N THR A 148 -2.91 -6.30 -11.43
CA THR A 148 -2.83 -6.38 -9.97
C THR A 148 -3.75 -5.32 -9.41
N ARG A 149 -4.63 -5.72 -8.49
CA ARG A 149 -5.58 -4.81 -7.85
C ARG A 149 -5.39 -4.81 -6.34
N PHE A 150 -5.26 -3.62 -5.76
CA PHE A 150 -5.34 -3.45 -4.32
C PHE A 150 -6.80 -3.48 -3.90
N GLY A 151 -7.21 -4.56 -3.24
CA GLY A 151 -8.50 -4.56 -2.58
C GLY A 151 -8.43 -3.68 -1.34
N PHE A 152 -9.32 -2.72 -1.22
CA PHE A 152 -9.49 -1.98 0.02
C PHE A 152 -10.76 -2.43 0.73
N GLU A 153 -10.67 -2.63 2.03
CA GLU A 153 -11.87 -2.76 2.88
C GLU A 153 -11.96 -1.51 3.73
N LYS A 154 -13.05 -0.78 3.56
CA LYS A 154 -13.42 0.35 4.40
C LYS A 154 -14.52 -0.07 5.35
N PHE A 155 -14.31 0.13 6.65
CA PHE A 155 -15.40 0.07 7.60
C PHE A 155 -15.27 1.17 8.65
N ALA A 156 -16.42 1.52 9.21
CA ALA A 156 -16.53 2.39 10.35
C ALA A 156 -17.11 1.56 11.51
N ALA A 157 -16.59 1.78 12.71
CA ALA A 157 -17.09 1.14 13.91
C ALA A 157 -17.10 2.15 15.05
N VAL A 158 -18.06 1.97 15.95
CA VAL A 158 -18.33 2.84 17.08
C VAL A 158 -18.19 2.01 18.36
N GLY A 159 -17.42 2.49 19.32
CA GLY A 159 -17.16 1.84 20.60
C GLY A 159 -17.44 2.80 21.74
N VAL A 160 -18.22 2.36 22.73
CA VAL A 160 -18.56 3.17 23.89
C VAL A 160 -17.63 2.84 25.05
N ILE A 161 -17.05 3.86 25.66
CA ILE A 161 -16.36 3.75 26.95
C ILE A 161 -17.28 4.27 28.04
N GLU A 162 -17.78 3.35 28.86
CA GLU A 162 -18.56 3.70 30.04
C GLU A 162 -17.67 4.30 31.12
N ASN A 163 -18.17 5.33 31.81
CA ASN A 163 -17.50 5.96 32.94
C ASN A 163 -16.07 6.45 32.63
N PHE A 164 -15.82 6.92 31.40
CA PHE A 164 -14.53 7.48 30.98
C PHE A 164 -14.04 8.59 31.92
N SER A 165 -14.94 9.47 32.40
CA SER A 165 -14.60 10.53 33.36
C SER A 165 -14.07 10.01 34.71
N SER A 166 -14.37 8.75 35.02
CA SER A 166 -13.99 8.08 36.27
C SER A 166 -12.74 7.22 36.11
N LEU A 167 -12.19 7.08 34.88
CA LEU A 167 -10.95 6.34 34.64
C LEU A 167 -9.81 6.98 35.42
N LYS A 168 -9.13 6.17 36.24
CA LYS A 168 -7.92 6.61 36.92
C LYS A 168 -6.80 6.80 35.90
N THR A 169 -5.83 7.65 36.23
CA THR A 169 -4.62 7.78 35.40
C THR A 169 -3.97 6.41 35.20
N ASN A 170 -3.64 6.08 33.96
CA ASN A 170 -3.09 4.81 33.48
C ASN A 170 -4.01 3.58 33.60
N GLU A 171 -5.26 3.76 34.00
CA GLU A 171 -6.28 2.71 33.91
C GLU A 171 -6.73 2.56 32.45
N ARG A 172 -6.66 1.33 31.93
CA ARG A 172 -6.96 1.04 30.53
C ARG A 172 -8.41 0.57 30.37
N ALA A 173 -9.19 1.34 29.61
CA ALA A 173 -10.43 0.87 29.00
C ALA A 173 -10.09 0.12 27.70
N ASN A 174 -10.67 -1.06 27.49
CA ASN A 174 -10.44 -1.85 26.29
C ASN A 174 -11.74 -1.92 25.48
N ILE A 175 -11.68 -1.50 24.22
CA ILE A 175 -12.77 -1.65 23.26
C ILE A 175 -12.34 -2.59 22.14
N ARG A 176 -13.31 -3.25 21.51
CA ARG A 176 -13.08 -4.08 20.32
C ARG A 176 -13.97 -3.60 19.20
N LEU A 177 -13.36 -3.10 18.14
CA LEU A 177 -14.08 -2.71 16.93
C LEU A 177 -14.22 -3.92 16.02
N ILE A 178 -15.44 -4.27 15.66
CA ILE A 178 -15.74 -5.42 14.80
C ILE A 178 -16.17 -4.90 13.43
N SER A 179 -15.55 -5.41 12.37
CA SER A 179 -15.99 -5.10 11.01
C SER A 179 -17.35 -5.74 10.74
N THR A 180 -18.30 -4.94 10.23
CA THR A 180 -19.63 -5.44 9.84
C THR A 180 -19.57 -6.33 8.60
N SER A 181 -18.65 -6.05 7.67
CA SER A 181 -18.40 -6.90 6.49
C SER A 181 -17.61 -8.17 6.82
N LYS A 182 -16.81 -8.13 7.89
CA LYS A 182 -15.99 -9.27 8.34
C LYS A 182 -16.05 -9.40 9.86
N PRO A 183 -17.08 -10.07 10.41
CA PRO A 183 -17.26 -10.21 11.86
C PRO A 183 -16.09 -10.88 12.59
N LYS A 184 -15.25 -11.64 11.85
CA LYS A 184 -14.03 -12.26 12.38
C LYS A 184 -12.85 -11.28 12.51
N PHE A 185 -12.91 -10.13 11.84
CA PHE A 185 -11.91 -9.09 11.90
C PHE A 185 -12.27 -8.13 13.04
N SER A 186 -11.55 -8.22 14.15
CA SER A 186 -11.75 -7.37 15.33
C SER A 186 -10.46 -6.63 15.69
N ILE A 187 -10.51 -5.30 15.77
CA ILE A 187 -9.38 -4.46 16.16
C ILE A 187 -9.50 -4.15 17.66
N PRO A 188 -8.60 -4.64 18.50
CA PRO A 188 -8.53 -4.23 19.90
C PRO A 188 -7.95 -2.82 20.00
N ILE A 189 -8.57 -1.98 20.83
CA ILE A 189 -8.09 -0.63 21.13
C ILE A 189 -8.08 -0.47 22.65
N ASN A 190 -6.98 0.05 23.18
CA ASN A 190 -6.89 0.45 24.58
C ASN A 190 -6.94 1.97 24.65
N ILE A 191 -7.68 2.51 25.61
CA ILE A 191 -7.84 3.93 25.81
C ILE A 191 -7.62 4.23 27.28
N TYR A 192 -6.78 5.22 27.57
CA TYR A 192 -6.46 5.61 28.94
C TYR A 192 -5.99 7.07 29.03
N VAL A 193 -6.03 7.62 30.24
CA VAL A 193 -5.48 8.96 30.52
C VAL A 193 -4.05 8.79 31.05
N SER A 194 -3.07 9.38 30.38
CA SER A 194 -1.67 9.42 30.81
C SER A 194 -1.28 10.80 31.35
N ASN A 195 -0.43 10.80 32.38
CA ASN A 195 0.20 11.99 32.97
C ASN A 195 1.74 11.94 32.84
N GLU A 196 2.28 11.23 31.85
CA GLU A 196 3.74 11.11 31.64
C GLU A 196 4.46 12.46 31.53
N THR A 197 3.80 13.46 30.95
CA THR A 197 4.27 14.85 30.99
C THR A 197 3.72 15.59 32.21
N PRO A 198 4.57 16.17 33.08
CA PRO A 198 4.12 16.99 34.20
C PRO A 198 3.15 18.08 33.72
N ASN A 199 2.01 18.19 34.38
CA ASN A 199 0.94 19.17 34.10
C ASN A 199 0.21 19.03 32.75
N VAL A 200 0.44 17.96 31.98
CA VAL A 200 -0.27 17.73 30.72
C VAL A 200 -0.89 16.35 30.70
N GLN A 201 -2.19 16.28 31.03
CA GLN A 201 -2.98 15.07 30.88
C GLN A 201 -3.34 14.84 29.41
N LYS A 202 -3.14 13.62 28.92
CA LYS A 202 -3.44 13.24 27.54
C LYS A 202 -4.28 11.97 27.54
N VAL A 203 -5.25 11.91 26.65
CA VAL A 203 -5.88 10.65 26.28
C VAL A 203 -4.96 9.94 25.31
N VAL A 204 -4.61 8.70 25.64
CA VAL A 204 -3.80 7.82 24.81
C VAL A 204 -4.73 6.76 24.24
N ILE A 205 -4.69 6.62 22.92
CA ILE A 205 -5.44 5.61 22.17
C ILE A 205 -4.41 4.67 21.54
N GLU A 206 -4.31 3.46 22.07
CA GLU A 206 -3.45 2.39 21.56
C GLU A 206 -4.26 1.48 20.65
N ILE A 207 -3.93 1.47 19.37
CA ILE A 207 -4.53 0.57 18.40
C ILE A 207 -3.62 -0.64 18.25
N ILE A 208 -4.13 -1.82 18.60
CA ILE A 208 -3.41 -3.07 18.49
C ILE A 208 -3.63 -3.63 17.08
N PRO A 209 -2.59 -3.70 16.23
CA PRO A 209 -2.76 -4.18 14.87
C PRO A 209 -3.12 -5.66 14.86
N VAL A 210 -4.09 -6.02 14.03
CA VAL A 210 -4.46 -7.42 13.77
C VAL A 210 -3.64 -7.91 12.60
N TYR A 211 -2.84 -8.94 12.81
CA TYR A 211 -2.10 -9.57 11.72
C TYR A 211 -3.03 -10.46 10.91
N GLU A 212 -3.29 -10.04 9.68
CA GLU A 212 -3.94 -10.84 8.64
C GLU A 212 -2.95 -11.00 7.49
N PRO A 213 -2.60 -12.22 7.04
CA PRO A 213 -1.55 -12.45 6.04
C PRO A 213 -1.73 -11.66 4.73
N ASP A 214 -2.99 -11.41 4.37
CA ASP A 214 -3.40 -10.73 3.15
C ASP A 214 -3.48 -9.20 3.31
N VAL A 215 -3.39 -8.71 4.54
CA VAL A 215 -3.38 -7.28 4.86
C VAL A 215 -1.95 -6.79 4.89
N LYS A 216 -1.62 -5.89 3.95
CA LYS A 216 -0.28 -5.29 3.84
C LYS A 216 -0.20 -3.97 4.57
N MET A 217 -1.29 -3.21 4.57
CA MET A 217 -1.34 -1.90 5.20
C MET A 217 -2.72 -1.66 5.79
N THR A 218 -2.73 -0.89 6.86
CA THR A 218 -3.94 -0.51 7.57
C THR A 218 -3.89 0.96 7.94
N PHE A 219 -4.89 1.73 7.55
CA PHE A 219 -5.05 3.13 7.93
C PHE A 219 -6.15 3.26 8.98
N TYR A 220 -5.96 4.16 9.94
CA TYR A 220 -6.88 4.45 11.03
C TYR A 220 -7.09 5.96 11.11
N THR A 221 -8.34 6.38 11.09
CA THR A 221 -8.75 7.70 11.54
C THR A 221 -9.67 7.54 12.73
N VAL A 222 -9.29 8.11 13.87
CA VAL A 222 -10.05 8.03 15.12
C VAL A 222 -10.74 9.35 15.39
N HIS A 223 -12.01 9.29 15.75
CA HIS A 223 -12.82 10.43 16.14
C HIS A 223 -13.54 10.17 17.46
N PHE A 224 -13.57 11.18 18.33
CA PHE A 224 -14.56 11.24 19.41
C PHE A 224 -15.90 11.66 18.83
N VAL A 225 -16.99 11.08 19.34
CA VAL A 225 -18.37 11.37 18.99
C VAL A 225 -19.12 11.82 20.24
N ASP A 226 -19.90 12.89 20.11
CA ASP A 226 -20.78 13.34 21.19
C ASP A 226 -22.17 12.70 21.12
N GLY A 227 -23.00 12.92 22.14
CA GLY A 227 -24.38 12.41 22.18
C GLY A 227 -25.30 12.96 21.08
N GLU A 228 -24.90 14.00 20.35
CA GLU A 228 -25.60 14.55 19.20
C GLU A 228 -25.07 13.99 17.86
N GLY A 229 -24.02 13.16 17.88
CA GLY A 229 -23.39 12.57 16.71
C GLY A 229 -22.34 13.48 16.02
N ASN A 230 -22.01 14.63 16.61
CA ASN A 230 -20.92 15.47 16.13
C ASN A 230 -19.58 14.77 16.41
N THR A 231 -18.58 15.02 15.56
CA THR A 231 -17.28 14.35 15.68
C THR A 231 -16.11 15.28 15.79
N LEU A 232 -15.15 14.89 16.62
CA LEU A 232 -13.86 15.55 16.80
C LEU A 232 -12.74 14.58 16.41
N GLU A 233 -11.96 14.91 15.38
CA GLU A 233 -10.84 14.06 14.94
C GLU A 233 -9.73 14.05 16.00
N CYS A 234 -9.40 12.86 16.51
CA CYS A 234 -8.33 12.65 17.49
C CYS A 234 -6.97 12.51 16.82
N GLY A 235 -6.97 12.01 15.58
CA GLY A 235 -5.80 11.89 14.74
C GLY A 235 -5.87 10.73 13.75
N ARG A 236 -4.81 10.64 12.95
CA ARG A 236 -4.62 9.64 11.90
C ARG A 236 -3.35 8.83 12.14
N ARG A 237 -3.43 7.53 11.87
CA ARG A 237 -2.29 6.60 11.86
C ARG A 237 -2.40 5.64 10.69
N ASP A 238 -1.25 5.21 10.24
CA ASP A 238 -1.07 4.19 9.23
C ASP A 238 -0.07 3.17 9.75
N ASN A 239 -0.46 1.90 9.73
CA ASN A 239 0.35 0.77 10.15
C ASN A 239 0.68 -0.08 8.94
N PHE A 240 1.97 -0.37 8.78
CA PHE A 240 2.43 -1.34 7.80
C PHE A 240 2.57 -2.69 8.46
N SER A 241 1.89 -3.70 7.92
CA SER A 241 2.06 -5.09 8.34
C SER A 241 3.32 -5.62 7.65
N ASN A 242 4.44 -5.64 8.37
CA ASN A 242 5.61 -6.36 7.88
C ASN A 242 5.59 -7.80 8.41
N ARG A 243 6.00 -8.78 7.59
CA ARG A 243 6.03 -10.20 7.98
C ARG A 243 6.84 -10.45 9.25
N PHE A 244 7.82 -9.59 9.54
CA PHE A 244 8.70 -9.67 10.70
C PHE A 244 8.07 -9.16 12.01
N GLU A 245 6.94 -8.43 11.96
CA GLU A 245 6.28 -7.90 13.16
C GLU A 245 5.29 -8.87 13.80
N LYS A 246 5.17 -10.09 13.26
CA LYS A 246 4.25 -11.12 13.77
C LYS A 246 4.50 -11.47 15.25
N GLU A 247 5.76 -11.40 15.69
CA GLU A 247 6.15 -11.76 17.05
C GLU A 247 6.04 -10.60 18.05
N ASN A 248 6.05 -9.36 17.56
CA ASN A 248 5.94 -8.13 18.38
C ASN A 248 5.19 -7.05 17.59
N PRO A 249 3.85 -7.12 17.53
CA PRO A 249 3.07 -6.11 16.81
C PRO A 249 3.33 -4.74 17.42
N LYS A 250 3.80 -3.80 16.60
CA LYS A 250 4.03 -2.44 17.04
C LYS A 250 2.69 -1.78 17.36
N ILE A 251 2.45 -1.48 18.62
CA ILE A 251 1.27 -0.74 19.06
C ILE A 251 1.31 0.66 18.46
N SER A 252 0.20 1.09 17.88
CA SER A 252 0.10 2.44 17.33
C SER A 252 -0.65 3.35 18.27
N SER A 253 0.07 4.29 18.84
CA SER A 253 -0.46 5.26 19.79
C SER A 253 -0.83 6.58 19.12
N LEU A 254 -2.04 7.04 19.42
CA LEU A 254 -2.52 8.39 19.19
C LEU A 254 -2.61 9.11 20.54
N PHE A 255 -2.35 10.42 20.53
CA PHE A 255 -2.34 11.25 21.72
C PHE A 255 -3.25 12.44 21.49
N PHE A 256 -4.15 12.68 22.43
CA PHE A 256 -5.08 13.80 22.39
C PHE A 256 -5.04 14.59 23.70
N PRO A 257 -4.89 15.92 23.69
CA PRO A 257 -4.91 16.69 24.93
C PRO A 257 -6.26 16.58 25.65
N LEU A 258 -6.24 16.19 26.92
CA LEU A 258 -7.50 16.06 27.68
C LEU A 258 -8.19 17.41 27.89
N ALA A 259 -7.42 18.51 27.88
CA ALA A 259 -7.96 19.86 27.96
C ALA A 259 -8.90 20.17 26.80
N ASP A 260 -8.60 19.71 25.58
CA ASP A 260 -9.42 19.98 24.39
C ASP A 260 -10.77 19.27 24.45
N LEU A 261 -10.82 18.08 25.06
CA LEU A 261 -12.08 17.40 25.38
C LEU A 261 -12.91 18.18 26.41
N LYS A 262 -12.26 18.75 27.43
CA LYS A 262 -12.94 19.52 28.49
C LYS A 262 -13.45 20.87 27.99
N THR A 263 -12.71 21.56 27.13
CA THR A 263 -13.07 22.89 26.59
C THR A 263 -14.31 22.84 25.70
N ASN A 264 -14.64 21.69 25.10
CA ASN A 264 -15.89 21.48 24.35
C ASN A 264 -17.14 21.27 25.24
N ASN A 265 -17.19 21.98 26.39
CA ASN A 265 -18.36 22.11 27.29
C ASN A 265 -19.04 20.79 27.71
N GLY A 266 -18.30 19.70 27.86
CA GLY A 266 -18.87 18.41 28.26
C GLY A 266 -19.71 17.72 27.18
N ARG A 267 -19.73 18.23 25.94
CA ARG A 267 -20.46 17.59 24.82
C ARG A 267 -19.98 16.17 24.55
N PHE A 268 -18.67 15.95 24.56
CA PHE A 268 -18.06 14.64 24.35
C PHE A 268 -17.92 13.82 25.64
N LEU A 269 -18.37 14.36 26.79
CA LEU A 269 -18.37 13.68 28.09
C LEU A 269 -19.67 13.92 28.88
N PRO A 270 -20.87 13.90 28.29
CA PRO A 270 -22.08 14.12 29.05
C PRO A 270 -22.32 12.85 29.86
N ASN A 271 -22.19 12.94 31.18
CA ASN A 271 -22.32 11.81 32.12
C ASN A 271 -21.21 10.75 32.06
N GLY A 272 -20.03 11.11 31.54
CA GLY A 272 -18.86 10.22 31.57
C GLY A 272 -18.87 9.12 30.51
N TYR A 273 -19.71 9.20 29.48
CA TYR A 273 -19.61 8.35 28.30
C TYR A 273 -18.73 9.02 27.25
N LEU A 274 -17.80 8.27 26.67
CA LEU A 274 -17.06 8.68 25.47
C LEU A 274 -17.44 7.69 24.36
N ASP A 275 -18.04 8.21 23.29
CA ASP A 275 -18.35 7.40 22.12
C ASP A 275 -17.22 7.58 21.10
N ASP A 276 -16.42 6.54 20.87
CA ASP A 276 -15.30 6.57 19.95
C ASP A 276 -15.71 5.96 18.61
N SER A 277 -15.71 6.76 17.56
CA SER A 277 -15.92 6.26 16.19
C SER A 277 -14.61 6.24 15.42
N VAL A 278 -14.23 5.07 14.93
CA VAL A 278 -13.29 4.98 13.82
C VAL A 278 -14.12 5.09 12.56
N ARG A 279 -14.09 6.25 11.89
CA ARG A 279 -14.93 6.51 10.70
C ARG A 279 -14.30 6.05 9.41
N GLU A 280 -12.98 5.97 9.34
CA GLU A 280 -12.33 5.46 8.16
C GLU A 280 -11.16 4.55 8.53
N HIS A 281 -11.41 3.26 8.36
CA HIS A 281 -10.38 2.23 8.41
C HIS A 281 -10.18 1.68 7.00
N GLN A 282 -9.04 1.95 6.36
CA GLN A 282 -8.73 1.38 5.04
C GLN A 282 -7.76 0.21 5.23
N ILE A 283 -8.20 -1.00 4.91
CA ILE A 283 -7.35 -2.19 4.87
C ILE A 283 -6.91 -2.39 3.43
N LEU A 284 -5.62 -2.21 3.14
CA LEU A 284 -5.07 -2.52 1.84
C LEU A 284 -4.71 -4.02 1.78
N ARG A 285 -5.47 -4.76 0.98
CA ARG A 285 -5.22 -6.15 0.63
C ARG A 285 -4.60 -6.24 -0.75
N SER A 286 -3.47 -6.91 -0.86
CA SER A 286 -2.91 -7.29 -2.16
C SER A 286 -3.38 -8.69 -2.50
N TYR A 287 -4.24 -8.84 -3.51
CA TYR A 287 -4.53 -10.16 -4.08
C TYR A 287 -3.52 -10.40 -5.21
N PHE A 288 -2.77 -11.49 -5.13
CA PHE A 288 -1.78 -11.92 -6.13
C PHE A 288 -2.29 -13.13 -6.89
#